data_AF-A0A3P8PXI9-F1
#
_entry.id   AF-A0A3P8PXI9-F1
#
_cell.length_a   1.000
_cell.length_b   1.000
_cell.length_c   1.000
_cell.angle_alpha   90.00
_cell.angle_beta   90.00
_cell.angle_gamma   90.00
#
_symmetry.space_group_name_H-M   'P 1'
#
loop_
_entity.id
_entity.type
_entity.pdbx_description
1 polymer ?
#
loop_
_entity_poly.entity_id
_entity_poly.type
_entity_poly.pdbx_seq_one_letter_code
_entity_poly.pdbx_strand_id
1 'polypeptide(L)'
;MALTLVSSNKCAGGFQKVFEHESTELKCKMKFAVYLPPKAETDKCAVMYWLSGLTCTEQNFITKAGSQLGAAEHGIIIVAPDTSPRNEISMKVMVGLHWDFGTGAGFYVNATQDPWKTNYRMYAYVTEELPKLINANFPTDPEKMSISGHSMGGHGALICALKNPGKYKVLLCLHSLPSVTRCSVPGDRKLSQDTWALIGQHGRRTTLPCWQLRIPVLSSTSSLIKAETTSSCQLASFCPTT
;
A
#
# COMPACT_ATOMS: atom_id res chain seq x y z
N MET A 1 -11.87 -17.82 -11.07
CA MET A 1 -10.98 -18.63 -10.20
C MET A 1 -11.74 -18.92 -8.93
N ALA A 2 -11.71 -20.17 -8.43
CA ALA A 2 -12.40 -20.52 -7.20
C ALA A 2 -11.65 -19.93 -5.99
N LEU A 3 -12.39 -19.28 -5.08
CA LEU A 3 -11.88 -18.80 -3.80
C LEU A 3 -12.22 -19.81 -2.72
N THR A 4 -11.24 -20.21 -1.91
CA THR A 4 -11.45 -21.03 -0.72
C THR A 4 -11.41 -20.12 0.51
N LEU A 5 -12.51 -20.07 1.26
CA LEU A 5 -12.56 -19.31 2.52
C LEU A 5 -11.75 -20.04 3.59
N VAL A 6 -10.74 -19.38 4.15
CA VAL A 6 -9.87 -19.92 5.21
C VAL A 6 -10.37 -19.53 6.59
N SER A 7 -10.77 -18.26 6.76
CA SER A 7 -11.31 -17.77 8.03
C SER A 7 -12.26 -16.60 7.81
N SER A 8 -13.18 -16.40 8.76
CA SER A 8 -14.15 -15.30 8.76
C SER A 8 -14.45 -14.88 10.18
N ASN A 9 -14.11 -13.65 10.54
CA ASN A 9 -14.28 -13.08 11.88
C ASN A 9 -15.07 -11.78 11.80
N LYS A 10 -16.08 -11.62 12.65
CA LYS A 10 -16.83 -10.37 12.75
C LYS A 10 -15.97 -9.30 13.43
N CYS A 11 -15.85 -8.11 12.86
CA CYS A 11 -15.04 -7.02 13.39
C CYS A 11 -15.57 -5.66 12.94
N ALA A 12 -15.73 -4.71 13.88
CA ALA A 12 -16.21 -3.35 13.60
C ALA A 12 -17.51 -3.32 12.76
N GLY A 13 -18.47 -4.20 13.08
CA GLY A 13 -19.73 -4.34 12.33
C GLY A 13 -19.62 -5.10 11.00
N GLY A 14 -18.44 -5.17 10.40
CA GLY A 14 -18.16 -5.91 9.17
C GLY A 14 -17.51 -7.28 9.41
N PHE A 15 -16.85 -7.81 8.38
CA PHE A 15 -16.17 -9.10 8.42
C PHE A 15 -14.73 -9.03 7.93
N GLN A 16 -13.80 -9.46 8.78
CA GLN A 16 -12.42 -9.77 8.40
C GLN A 16 -12.34 -11.22 7.93
N LYS A 17 -12.07 -11.41 6.64
CA LYS A 17 -11.96 -12.73 6.01
C LYS A 17 -10.56 -12.96 5.48
N VAL A 18 -10.18 -14.23 5.36
CA VAL A 18 -8.96 -14.68 4.68
C VAL A 18 -9.36 -15.71 3.65
N PHE A 19 -8.86 -15.55 2.44
CA PHE A 19 -9.11 -16.45 1.32
C PHE A 19 -7.82 -17.03 0.79
N GLU A 20 -7.93 -18.23 0.22
CA GLU A 20 -6.89 -18.89 -0.56
C GLU A 20 -7.36 -19.04 -2.00
N HIS A 21 -6.45 -18.88 -2.96
CA HIS A 21 -6.71 -19.16 -4.37
C HIS A 21 -5.45 -19.64 -5.09
N GLU A 22 -5.62 -20.29 -6.24
CA GLU A 22 -4.53 -20.60 -7.16
C GLU A 22 -4.17 -19.34 -7.97
N SER A 23 -2.91 -18.88 -7.86
CA SER A 23 -2.41 -17.74 -8.62
C SER A 23 -1.80 -18.19 -9.95
N THR A 24 -2.29 -17.58 -11.02
CA THR A 24 -1.77 -17.72 -12.38
C THR A 24 -0.48 -16.95 -12.61
N GLU A 25 -0.26 -15.79 -11.98
CA GLU A 25 1.01 -15.07 -12.09
C GLU A 25 2.11 -15.72 -11.26
N LEU A 26 1.78 -16.24 -10.08
CA LEU A 26 2.78 -16.76 -9.12
C LEU A 26 2.93 -18.29 -9.17
N LYS A 27 2.05 -18.99 -9.92
CA LYS A 27 2.06 -20.46 -10.09
C LYS A 27 2.06 -21.21 -8.75
N CYS A 28 1.29 -20.71 -7.78
CA CYS A 28 1.10 -21.34 -6.49
C CYS A 28 -0.18 -20.88 -5.82
N LYS A 29 -0.55 -21.58 -4.74
CA LYS A 29 -1.57 -21.11 -3.82
C LYS A 29 -1.12 -19.83 -3.13
N MET A 30 -2.02 -18.87 -3.05
CA MET A 30 -1.81 -17.59 -2.40
C MET A 30 -2.94 -17.31 -1.42
N LYS A 31 -2.56 -16.69 -0.31
CA LYS A 31 -3.51 -16.17 0.67
C LYS A 31 -3.57 -14.65 0.59
N PHE A 32 -4.77 -14.12 0.79
CA PHE A 32 -4.99 -12.70 0.97
C PHE A 32 -6.13 -12.49 1.97
N ALA A 33 -6.04 -11.40 2.72
CA ALA A 33 -7.07 -11.00 3.65
C ALA A 33 -7.95 -9.90 3.02
N VAL A 34 -9.25 -9.94 3.32
CA VAL A 34 -10.22 -8.91 2.93
C VAL A 34 -11.03 -8.50 4.15
N TYR A 35 -11.06 -7.20 4.42
CA TYR A 35 -12.02 -6.60 5.32
C TYR A 35 -13.22 -6.09 4.53
N LEU A 36 -14.41 -6.60 4.83
CA LEU A 36 -15.68 -6.15 4.26
C LEU A 36 -16.39 -5.27 5.30
N PRO A 37 -16.52 -3.95 5.06
CA PRO A 37 -17.24 -3.05 5.97
C PRO A 37 -18.76 -3.36 5.93
N PRO A 38 -19.54 -2.91 6.93
CA PRO A 38 -21.01 -3.10 6.93
C PRO A 38 -21.67 -2.64 5.63
N LYS A 39 -21.20 -1.53 5.06
CA LYS A 39 -21.68 -0.97 3.79
C LYS A 39 -21.57 -1.93 2.59
N ALA A 40 -20.66 -2.88 2.63
CA ALA A 40 -20.48 -3.86 1.56
C ALA A 40 -21.67 -4.83 1.43
N GLU A 41 -22.58 -4.89 2.40
CA GLU A 41 -23.81 -5.70 2.29
C GLU A 41 -24.84 -5.08 1.34
N THR A 42 -24.82 -3.75 1.17
CA THR A 42 -25.81 -3.00 0.38
C THR A 42 -25.23 -2.36 -0.87
N ASP A 43 -24.00 -1.86 -0.80
CA ASP A 43 -23.41 -1.01 -1.84
C ASP A 43 -22.02 -1.46 -2.27
N LYS A 44 -21.65 -1.06 -3.49
CA LYS A 44 -20.26 -1.14 -3.95
C LYS A 44 -19.39 -0.17 -3.17
N CYS A 45 -18.27 -0.69 -2.65
CA CYS A 45 -17.32 0.07 -1.84
C CYS A 45 -16.01 0.33 -2.58
N ALA A 46 -15.34 1.44 -2.21
CA ALA A 46 -13.97 1.69 -2.66
C ALA A 46 -13.01 0.65 -2.06
N VAL A 47 -11.90 0.38 -2.75
CA VAL A 47 -10.92 -0.62 -2.33
C VAL A 47 -9.58 0.02 -2.01
N MET A 48 -9.02 -0.30 -0.84
CA MET A 48 -7.65 0.02 -0.48
C MET A 48 -6.81 -1.25 -0.42
N TYR A 49 -5.77 -1.33 -1.24
CA TYR A 49 -4.77 -2.38 -1.18
C TYR A 49 -3.67 -2.00 -0.19
N TRP A 50 -3.43 -2.85 0.81
CA TRP A 50 -2.34 -2.71 1.76
C TRP A 50 -1.21 -3.67 1.43
N LEU A 51 -0.02 -3.14 1.16
CA LEU A 51 1.19 -3.93 0.93
C LEU A 51 2.04 -3.96 2.20
N SER A 52 2.29 -5.17 2.70
CA SER A 52 3.09 -5.39 3.91
C SER A 52 4.60 -5.38 3.64
N GLY A 53 5.38 -5.23 4.72
CA GLY A 53 6.84 -5.20 4.67
C GLY A 53 7.48 -6.60 4.66
N LEU A 54 8.81 -6.63 4.80
CA LEU A 54 9.59 -7.86 4.91
C LEU A 54 9.05 -8.75 6.04
N THR A 55 9.14 -10.08 5.84
CA THR A 55 8.74 -11.14 6.79
C THR A 55 7.24 -11.23 7.11
N CYS A 56 6.43 -10.29 6.62
CA CYS A 56 4.99 -10.29 6.87
C CYS A 56 4.24 -11.32 6.02
N THR A 57 3.06 -11.69 6.48
CA THR A 57 2.02 -12.40 5.71
C THR A 57 0.78 -11.52 5.57
N GLU A 58 -0.32 -12.08 5.06
CA GLU A 58 -1.64 -11.45 5.06
C GLU A 58 -2.19 -11.16 6.48
N GLN A 59 -1.61 -11.77 7.52
CA GLN A 59 -2.09 -11.67 8.91
C GLN A 59 -1.58 -10.43 9.64
N ASN A 60 -0.35 -9.98 9.39
CA ASN A 60 0.31 -8.98 10.22
C ASN A 60 -0.48 -7.67 10.29
N PHE A 61 -0.92 -7.17 9.14
CA PHE A 61 -1.68 -5.93 9.06
C PHE A 61 -3.05 -6.05 9.73
N ILE A 62 -3.80 -7.11 9.38
CA ILE A 62 -5.18 -7.26 9.85
C ILE A 62 -5.27 -7.52 11.36
N THR A 63 -4.20 -8.02 11.99
CA THR A 63 -4.17 -8.28 13.43
C THR A 63 -3.56 -7.15 14.26
N LYS A 64 -2.73 -6.29 13.66
CA LYS A 64 -1.92 -5.31 14.42
C LYS A 64 -2.20 -3.85 14.08
N ALA A 65 -2.78 -3.55 12.92
CA ALA A 65 -2.95 -2.16 12.47
C ALA A 65 -4.20 -1.46 13.02
N GLY A 66 -5.21 -2.20 13.49
CA GLY A 66 -6.47 -1.62 13.99
C GLY A 66 -7.26 -0.85 12.92
N SER A 67 -7.04 -1.15 11.63
CA SER A 67 -7.60 -0.39 10.50
C SER A 67 -9.09 -0.60 10.26
N GLN A 68 -9.68 -1.65 10.84
CA GLN A 68 -11.06 -2.07 10.59
C GLN A 68 -12.09 -1.03 11.05
N LEU A 69 -11.83 -0.31 12.14
CA LEU A 69 -12.75 0.73 12.65
C LEU A 69 -12.90 1.87 11.64
N GLY A 70 -11.78 2.44 11.18
CA GLY A 70 -11.82 3.50 10.16
C GLY A 70 -12.34 3.00 8.82
N ALA A 71 -12.04 1.75 8.45
CA ALA A 71 -12.57 1.14 7.24
C ALA A 71 -14.10 0.98 7.27
N ALA A 72 -14.65 0.60 8.42
CA ALA A 72 -16.09 0.49 8.64
C ALA A 72 -16.79 1.84 8.55
N GLU A 73 -16.23 2.86 9.21
CA GLU A 73 -16.77 4.23 9.22
C GLU A 73 -16.83 4.85 7.82
N HIS A 74 -15.77 4.65 7.03
CA HIS A 74 -15.68 5.22 5.68
C HIS A 74 -16.22 4.31 4.57
N GLY A 75 -16.66 3.09 4.90
CA GLY A 75 -17.16 2.13 3.92
C GLY A 75 -16.11 1.72 2.88
N ILE A 76 -14.88 1.42 3.34
CA ILE A 76 -13.75 1.04 2.49
C ILE A 76 -13.45 -0.45 2.69
N ILE A 77 -13.37 -1.18 1.58
CA ILE A 77 -12.86 -2.56 1.57
C ILE A 77 -11.34 -2.51 1.65
N ILE A 78 -10.74 -3.25 2.58
CA ILE A 78 -9.28 -3.36 2.66
C ILE A 78 -8.83 -4.74 2.21
N VAL A 79 -7.88 -4.79 1.28
CA VAL A 79 -7.28 -6.03 0.78
C VAL A 79 -5.80 -6.05 1.17
N ALA A 80 -5.37 -7.09 1.87
CA ALA A 80 -3.97 -7.30 2.27
C ALA A 80 -3.46 -8.63 1.70
N PRO A 81 -2.74 -8.64 0.57
CA PRO A 81 -2.10 -9.85 0.06
C PRO A 81 -0.90 -10.27 0.90
N ASP A 82 -0.48 -11.52 0.71
CA ASP A 82 0.83 -11.98 1.13
C ASP A 82 1.98 -11.24 0.39
N THR A 83 3.20 -11.36 0.89
CA THR A 83 4.37 -10.58 0.47
C THR A 83 5.26 -11.28 -0.56
N SER A 84 5.05 -12.58 -0.77
CA SER A 84 5.78 -13.41 -1.74
C SER A 84 4.99 -14.69 -2.06
N PRO A 85 5.34 -15.41 -3.14
CA PRO A 85 4.88 -16.78 -3.36
C PRO A 85 5.21 -17.68 -2.16
N ARG A 86 4.32 -18.63 -1.86
CA ARG A 86 4.47 -19.65 -0.81
C ARG A 86 4.43 -21.04 -1.44
N ASN A 87 5.53 -21.47 -2.07
CA ASN A 87 5.63 -22.82 -2.64
C ASN A 87 6.94 -23.52 -2.26
N GLU A 88 6.97 -24.85 -2.43
CA GLU A 88 8.13 -25.66 -2.08
C GLU A 88 9.40 -25.21 -2.80
N ILE A 89 9.31 -24.77 -4.06
CA ILE A 89 10.47 -24.31 -4.83
C ILE A 89 11.04 -23.04 -4.19
N SER A 90 10.20 -22.07 -3.87
CA SER A 90 10.58 -20.84 -3.18
C SER A 90 11.21 -21.14 -1.82
N MET A 91 10.69 -22.13 -1.10
CA MET A 91 11.22 -22.55 0.19
C MET A 91 12.53 -23.35 0.08
N LYS A 92 12.70 -24.18 -0.96
CA LYS A 92 13.92 -24.97 -1.19
C LYS A 92 15.09 -24.09 -1.60
N VAL A 93 14.84 -23.08 -2.43
CA VAL A 93 15.89 -22.12 -2.85
C VAL A 93 16.32 -21.23 -1.68
N MET A 94 15.51 -21.09 -0.63
CA MET A 94 15.83 -20.31 0.57
C MET A 94 16.86 -20.93 1.52
N VAL A 95 17.27 -22.18 1.32
CA VAL A 95 18.29 -22.78 2.21
C VAL A 95 19.59 -21.98 2.11
N GLY A 96 19.93 -21.27 3.20
CA GLY A 96 21.11 -20.40 3.28
C GLY A 96 20.88 -18.94 2.86
N LEU A 97 19.65 -18.54 2.53
CA LEU A 97 19.32 -17.14 2.24
C LEU A 97 18.91 -16.37 3.50
N HIS A 98 19.23 -15.07 3.52
CA HIS A 98 18.93 -14.14 4.61
C HIS A 98 17.47 -13.66 4.57
N TRP A 99 16.95 -13.13 5.68
CA TRP A 99 15.53 -12.80 5.85
C TRP A 99 15.00 -11.71 4.91
N ASP A 100 15.90 -10.98 4.26
CA ASP A 100 15.63 -9.91 3.31
C ASP A 100 15.56 -10.38 1.85
N PHE A 101 15.60 -11.69 1.57
CA PHE A 101 15.52 -12.23 0.22
C PHE A 101 14.68 -13.50 0.13
N GLY A 102 13.86 -13.63 -0.93
CA GLY A 102 13.01 -14.80 -1.16
C GLY A 102 11.65 -14.71 -0.45
N THR A 103 11.27 -15.75 0.29
CA THR A 103 9.94 -15.83 0.91
C THR A 103 9.81 -14.79 2.03
N GLY A 104 8.72 -14.02 2.02
CA GLY A 104 8.56 -12.85 2.88
C GLY A 104 9.21 -11.58 2.31
N ALA A 105 9.84 -11.65 1.13
CA ALA A 105 10.66 -10.60 0.55
C ALA A 105 10.53 -10.53 -0.99
N GLY A 106 9.30 -10.47 -1.51
CA GLY A 106 9.05 -10.42 -2.96
C GLY A 106 9.33 -9.06 -3.64
N PHE A 107 9.59 -8.01 -2.87
CA PHE A 107 9.87 -6.62 -3.31
C PHE A 107 8.87 -5.98 -4.28
N TYR A 108 7.73 -6.64 -4.55
CA TYR A 108 6.71 -6.17 -5.50
C TYR A 108 7.28 -5.91 -6.90
N VAL A 109 8.15 -6.80 -7.37
CA VAL A 109 8.73 -6.80 -8.72
C VAL A 109 8.27 -8.00 -9.54
N ASN A 110 8.56 -7.97 -10.84
CA ASN A 110 8.55 -9.17 -11.69
C ASN A 110 9.99 -9.62 -11.91
N ALA A 111 10.38 -10.72 -11.27
CA ALA A 111 11.72 -11.28 -11.42
C ALA A 111 11.96 -11.74 -12.87
N THR A 112 13.18 -11.52 -13.36
CA THR A 112 13.61 -11.91 -14.71
C THR A 112 14.65 -13.02 -14.72
N GLN A 113 15.29 -13.28 -13.59
CA GLN A 113 16.36 -14.26 -13.43
C GLN A 113 15.82 -15.57 -12.85
N ASP A 114 16.36 -16.69 -13.33
CA ASP A 114 16.10 -18.00 -12.75
C ASP A 114 16.82 -18.13 -11.38
N PRO A 115 16.27 -18.89 -10.43
CA PRO A 115 15.02 -19.66 -10.49
C PRO A 115 13.75 -18.84 -10.21
N TRP A 116 13.86 -17.53 -9.96
CA TRP A 116 12.79 -16.68 -9.44
C TRP A 116 11.74 -16.27 -10.49
N LYS A 117 12.15 -16.18 -11.75
CA LYS A 117 11.36 -15.69 -12.89
C LYS A 117 9.94 -16.27 -12.98
N THR A 118 9.79 -17.55 -12.66
CA THR A 118 8.51 -18.28 -12.80
C THR A 118 7.48 -17.88 -11.76
N ASN A 119 7.90 -17.66 -10.50
CA ASN A 119 6.98 -17.46 -9.38
C ASN A 119 7.00 -16.04 -8.82
N TYR A 120 8.14 -15.35 -8.83
CA TYR A 120 8.31 -14.03 -8.20
C TYR A 120 7.82 -12.90 -9.11
N ARG A 121 6.52 -12.94 -9.43
CA ARG A 121 5.82 -11.96 -10.27
C ARG A 121 4.85 -11.12 -9.45
N MET A 122 5.30 -10.66 -8.29
CA MET A 122 4.49 -9.96 -7.29
C MET A 122 3.93 -8.64 -7.82
N TYR A 123 4.66 -7.96 -8.72
CA TYR A 123 4.13 -6.75 -9.37
C TYR A 123 2.88 -7.08 -10.20
N ALA A 124 2.97 -8.06 -11.11
CA ALA A 124 1.83 -8.48 -11.93
C ALA A 124 0.68 -9.02 -11.07
N TYR A 125 0.99 -9.77 -10.00
CA TYR A 125 -0.02 -10.25 -9.07
C TYR A 125 -0.81 -9.11 -8.43
N VAL A 126 -0.13 -8.11 -7.85
CA VAL A 126 -0.77 -7.00 -7.13
C VAL A 126 -1.46 -6.01 -8.07
N THR A 127 -0.95 -5.79 -9.28
CA THR A 127 -1.53 -4.81 -10.20
C THR A 127 -2.60 -5.43 -11.11
N GLU A 128 -2.48 -6.70 -11.51
CA GLU A 128 -3.36 -7.30 -12.51
C GLU A 128 -4.24 -8.41 -11.96
N GLU A 129 -3.64 -9.47 -11.42
CA GLU A 129 -4.38 -10.68 -11.04
C GLU A 129 -5.30 -10.42 -9.84
N LEU A 130 -4.76 -9.91 -8.75
CA LEU A 130 -5.48 -9.69 -7.51
C LEU A 130 -6.63 -8.69 -7.68
N PRO A 131 -6.46 -7.52 -8.34
CA PRO A 131 -7.58 -6.61 -8.54
C PRO A 131 -8.70 -7.20 -9.40
N LYS A 132 -8.37 -7.96 -10.45
CA LYS A 132 -9.39 -8.68 -11.26
C LYS A 132 -10.15 -9.70 -10.41
N LEU A 133 -9.44 -10.44 -9.56
CA LEU A 133 -10.02 -11.41 -8.64
C LEU A 133 -10.95 -10.73 -7.61
N ILE A 134 -10.52 -9.62 -7.02
CA ILE A 134 -11.30 -8.87 -6.04
C ILE A 134 -12.57 -8.30 -6.68
N ASN A 135 -12.43 -7.66 -7.85
CA ASN A 135 -13.56 -7.05 -8.55
C ASN A 135 -14.62 -8.07 -9.00
N ALA A 136 -14.21 -9.31 -9.27
CA ALA A 136 -15.12 -10.37 -9.69
C ALA A 136 -15.89 -11.03 -8.52
N ASN A 137 -15.38 -10.96 -7.28
CA ASN A 137 -15.91 -11.74 -6.16
C ASN A 137 -16.47 -10.89 -5.01
N PHE A 138 -16.20 -9.59 -4.98
CA PHE A 138 -16.60 -8.70 -3.88
C PHE A 138 -17.31 -7.44 -4.41
N PRO A 139 -18.22 -6.84 -3.62
CA PRO A 139 -18.99 -5.64 -3.99
C PRO A 139 -18.09 -4.40 -3.98
N THR A 140 -17.30 -4.27 -5.03
CA THR A 140 -16.25 -3.27 -5.16
C THR A 140 -16.56 -2.32 -6.32
N ASP A 141 -16.07 -1.09 -6.21
CA ASP A 141 -16.06 -0.11 -7.29
C ASP A 141 -14.69 -0.13 -8.00
N PRO A 142 -14.58 -0.70 -9.22
CA PRO A 142 -13.31 -0.84 -9.92
C PRO A 142 -12.61 0.48 -10.23
N GLU A 143 -13.34 1.61 -10.26
CA GLU A 143 -12.77 2.93 -10.54
C GLU A 143 -12.18 3.61 -9.30
N LYS A 144 -12.52 3.12 -8.10
CA LYS A 144 -12.10 3.70 -6.82
C LYS A 144 -11.17 2.77 -6.06
N MET A 145 -9.97 2.62 -6.61
CA MET A 145 -8.89 1.88 -5.99
C MET A 145 -7.84 2.84 -5.41
N SER A 146 -7.32 2.50 -4.24
CA SER A 146 -6.20 3.17 -3.58
C SER A 146 -5.17 2.13 -3.16
N ILE A 147 -3.93 2.55 -2.98
CA ILE A 147 -2.85 1.64 -2.55
C ILE A 147 -2.03 2.27 -1.44
N SER A 148 -1.65 1.45 -0.48
CA SER A 148 -0.85 1.85 0.67
C SER A 148 0.12 0.74 1.05
N GLY A 149 1.14 1.05 1.84
CA GLY A 149 2.01 0.02 2.38
C GLY A 149 3.08 0.50 3.34
N HIS A 150 3.76 -0.48 3.95
CA HIS A 150 4.81 -0.27 4.95
C HIS A 150 6.16 -0.84 4.49
N SER A 151 7.26 -0.06 4.60
CA SER A 151 8.63 -0.52 4.29
C SER A 151 8.76 -1.04 2.85
N MET A 152 9.09 -2.33 2.65
CA MET A 152 9.05 -3.00 1.34
C MET A 152 7.69 -2.82 0.65
N GLY A 153 6.59 -2.88 1.40
CA GLY A 153 5.25 -2.62 0.89
C GLY A 153 5.00 -1.15 0.56
N GLY A 154 5.61 -0.22 1.29
CA GLY A 154 5.56 1.20 0.95
C GLY A 154 6.29 1.49 -0.37
N HIS A 155 7.43 0.82 -0.59
CA HIS A 155 8.14 0.82 -1.87
C HIS A 155 7.27 0.22 -2.99
N GLY A 156 6.65 -0.94 -2.75
CA GLY A 156 5.73 -1.56 -3.70
C GLY A 156 4.55 -0.67 -4.06
N ALA A 157 3.93 0.00 -3.08
CA ALA A 157 2.80 0.89 -3.28
C ALA A 157 3.18 2.07 -4.17
N LEU A 158 4.36 2.67 -3.92
CA LEU A 158 4.90 3.76 -4.72
C LEU A 158 5.16 3.33 -6.17
N ILE A 159 5.82 2.18 -6.38
CA ILE A 159 6.08 1.65 -7.73
C ILE A 159 4.78 1.33 -8.47
N CYS A 160 3.82 0.69 -7.81
CA CYS A 160 2.55 0.34 -8.40
C CYS A 160 1.78 1.60 -8.83
N ALA A 161 1.76 2.64 -8.00
CA ALA A 161 1.10 3.90 -8.33
C ALA A 161 1.80 4.65 -9.48
N LEU A 162 3.13 4.80 -9.43
CA LEU A 162 3.88 5.57 -10.43
C LEU A 162 3.90 4.90 -11.81
N LYS A 163 3.94 3.56 -11.86
CA LYS A 163 3.93 2.81 -13.13
C LYS A 163 2.54 2.62 -13.72
N ASN A 164 1.47 2.95 -12.98
CA ASN A 164 0.09 2.81 -13.43
C ASN A 164 -0.68 4.14 -13.23
N PRO A 165 -0.31 5.22 -13.94
CA PRO A 165 -0.98 6.51 -13.79
C PRO A 165 -2.47 6.38 -14.09
N GLY A 166 -3.31 6.95 -13.23
CA GLY A 166 -4.77 6.91 -13.34
C GLY A 166 -5.45 5.69 -12.69
N LYS A 167 -4.70 4.63 -12.38
CA LYS A 167 -5.24 3.39 -11.78
C LYS A 167 -5.59 3.53 -10.30
N TYR A 168 -4.78 4.27 -9.55
CA TYR A 168 -4.97 4.50 -8.11
C TYR A 168 -5.31 5.96 -7.85
N LYS A 169 -6.37 6.22 -7.06
CA LYS A 169 -6.83 7.57 -6.73
C LYS A 169 -6.02 8.20 -5.59
N VAL A 170 -5.62 7.38 -4.62
CA VAL A 170 -4.83 7.79 -3.46
C VAL A 170 -3.67 6.83 -3.27
N LEU A 171 -2.51 7.40 -2.93
CA LEU A 171 -1.31 6.69 -2.49
C LEU A 171 -0.92 7.18 -1.09
N LEU A 172 -0.71 6.26 -0.16
CA LEU A 172 -0.12 6.52 1.15
C LEU A 172 1.04 5.55 1.39
N CYS A 173 2.20 6.04 1.80
CA CYS A 173 3.34 5.18 2.16
C CYS A 173 3.76 5.45 3.60
N LEU A 174 3.88 4.41 4.41
CA LEU A 174 4.49 4.50 5.74
C LEU A 174 5.92 3.92 5.66
N HIS A 175 6.93 4.71 6.01
CA HIS A 175 8.35 4.30 6.00
C HIS A 175 8.82 3.63 4.69
N SER A 176 8.54 4.22 3.53
CA SER A 176 8.98 3.65 2.24
C SER A 176 10.50 3.66 2.10
N LEU A 177 11.09 2.59 1.58
CA LEU A 177 12.49 2.58 1.09
C LEU A 177 12.55 3.35 -0.24
N PRO A 178 13.03 4.61 -0.28
CA PRO A 178 12.89 5.46 -1.46
C PRO A 178 13.90 5.14 -2.57
N SER A 179 14.89 4.28 -2.32
CA SER A 179 15.91 3.90 -3.30
C SER A 179 16.50 2.52 -2.98
N VAL A 180 16.05 1.48 -3.69
CA VAL A 180 16.66 0.13 -3.61
C VAL A 180 17.98 0.07 -4.40
N THR A 181 18.24 1.05 -5.27
CA THR A 181 19.41 1.09 -6.17
C THR A 181 20.62 1.86 -5.62
N ARG A 182 20.62 2.28 -4.34
CA ARG A 182 21.78 2.93 -3.73
C ARG A 182 22.46 1.99 -2.73
N CYS A 183 23.51 1.31 -3.19
CA CYS A 183 24.59 0.84 -2.33
C CYS A 183 25.92 1.43 -2.83
N SER A 184 26.72 1.88 -1.85
CA SER A 184 28.13 2.31 -1.93
C SER A 184 28.40 3.80 -2.20
N VAL A 185 28.47 4.57 -1.10
CA VAL A 185 29.54 5.55 -0.90
C VAL A 185 30.06 5.39 0.54
N PRO A 186 31.39 5.34 0.78
CA PRO A 186 31.93 5.25 2.13
C PRO A 186 31.76 6.59 2.85
N GLY A 187 31.17 6.54 4.04
CA GLY A 187 31.06 7.68 4.94
C GLY A 187 29.84 8.55 4.69
N ASP A 188 28.69 8.19 5.26
CA ASP A 188 27.80 9.21 5.79
C ASP A 188 26.93 8.67 6.93
N ARG A 189 26.87 9.48 7.98
CA ARG A 189 26.20 9.20 9.25
C ARG A 189 24.68 9.26 9.09
N LYS A 190 24.00 8.25 9.67
CA LYS A 190 22.58 8.20 10.09
C LYS A 190 21.57 8.90 9.15
N LEU A 191 20.88 8.12 8.31
CA LEU A 191 19.59 8.54 7.76
C LEU A 191 18.55 8.64 8.89
N SER A 192 18.00 9.83 9.12
CA SER A 192 16.80 10.02 9.94
C SER A 192 15.57 9.43 9.25
N GLN A 193 14.71 8.77 10.02
CA GLN A 193 13.69 7.81 9.58
C GLN A 193 12.36 8.41 9.10
N ASP A 194 12.19 9.72 9.02
CA ASP A 194 10.86 10.32 8.84
C ASP A 194 10.72 11.03 7.49
N THR A 195 10.10 10.38 6.50
CA THR A 195 9.55 11.08 5.34
C THR A 195 8.20 10.49 4.95
N TRP A 196 7.13 11.21 5.31
CA TRP A 196 5.75 10.94 4.92
C TRP A 196 5.47 11.62 3.57
N ALA A 197 5.06 10.86 2.56
CA ALA A 197 4.65 11.42 1.26
C ALA A 197 3.20 11.02 0.96
N LEU A 198 2.30 12.02 0.91
CA LEU A 198 0.96 11.92 0.33
C LEU A 198 1.02 12.51 -1.08
N ILE A 199 0.57 11.76 -2.09
CA ILE A 199 0.45 12.26 -3.47
C ILE A 199 -1.01 12.12 -3.89
N GLY A 200 -1.70 13.26 -4.03
CA GLY A 200 -3.04 13.37 -4.62
C GLY A 200 -2.97 13.69 -6.13
N GLN A 201 -4.10 13.52 -6.84
CA GLN A 201 -4.22 13.54 -8.31
C GLN A 201 -3.79 14.83 -9.05
N HIS A 202 -3.24 15.84 -8.38
CA HIS A 202 -2.49 16.90 -9.03
C HIS A 202 -1.12 17.03 -8.35
N GLY A 203 -0.08 16.68 -9.10
CA GLY A 203 1.30 16.54 -8.62
C GLY A 203 1.88 17.82 -8.01
N ARG A 204 1.60 18.06 -6.72
CA ARG A 204 2.36 18.95 -5.86
C ARG A 204 2.75 18.19 -4.60
N ARG A 205 4.06 18.06 -4.36
CA ARG A 205 4.61 17.67 -3.06
C ARG A 205 4.25 18.76 -2.07
N THR A 206 3.44 18.44 -1.08
CA THR A 206 3.31 19.25 0.14
C THR A 206 3.90 18.46 1.29
N THR A 207 5.10 18.84 1.72
CA THR A 207 5.68 18.42 3.00
C THR A 207 5.07 19.30 4.09
N LEU A 208 4.26 18.74 4.98
CA LEU A 208 3.80 19.43 6.18
C LEU A 208 4.56 18.88 7.39
N PRO A 209 5.23 19.72 8.19
CA PRO A 209 5.80 19.28 9.46
C PRO A 209 4.67 18.94 10.44
N CYS A 210 4.88 17.83 11.16
CA CYS A 210 4.12 17.45 12.35
C CYS A 210 4.23 18.59 13.39
N TRP A 211 3.20 18.81 14.21
CA TRP A 211 3.01 19.94 15.15
C TRP A 211 2.28 21.17 14.59
N GLN A 212 1.00 21.02 14.23
CA GLN A 212 -0.10 21.91 14.65
C GLN A 212 -1.43 21.44 14.01
N LEU A 213 -2.14 20.55 14.70
CA LEU A 213 -3.57 20.32 14.49
C LEU A 213 -4.28 20.69 15.79
N ARG A 214 -4.41 22.00 16.06
CA ARG A 214 -5.47 22.50 16.93
C ARG A 214 -6.72 22.65 16.07
N ILE A 215 -7.71 21.82 16.34
CA ILE A 215 -9.05 21.92 15.78
C ILE A 215 -9.71 23.18 16.38
N PRO A 216 -10.10 24.21 15.60
CA PRO A 216 -11.01 25.23 16.10
C PRO A 216 -12.44 24.75 15.92
N VAL A 217 -13.18 24.73 17.02
CA VAL A 217 -14.65 24.64 17.04
C VAL A 217 -15.21 25.86 16.28
N LEU A 218 -15.94 25.63 15.19
CA LEU A 218 -16.64 26.67 14.45
C LEU A 218 -17.94 27.03 15.17
N SER A 219 -17.99 28.22 15.78
CA SER A 219 -19.24 28.94 16.05
C SER A 219 -19.48 29.98 14.95
N SER A 220 -20.76 30.21 14.70
CA SER A 220 -21.38 31.02 13.66
C SER A 220 -20.87 32.47 13.53
N THR A 221 -20.68 32.97 12.30
CA THR A 221 -21.45 34.10 11.68
C THR A 221 -20.72 34.70 10.46
N SER A 222 -21.51 34.92 9.40
CA SER A 222 -21.50 36.03 8.42
C SER A 222 -20.24 36.48 7.64
N SER A 223 -20.49 36.67 6.34
CA SER A 223 -19.98 37.71 5.41
C SER A 223 -18.59 37.60 4.75
N LEU A 224 -18.65 37.41 3.42
CA LEU A 224 -17.92 38.13 2.35
C LEU A 224 -16.39 38.31 2.47
N ILE A 225 -15.64 37.81 1.47
CA ILE A 225 -14.79 38.61 0.55
C ILE A 225 -14.11 37.69 -0.50
N LYS A 226 -14.01 38.25 -1.71
CA LYS A 226 -13.52 37.69 -2.98
C LYS A 226 -12.04 37.27 -2.99
N ALA A 227 -11.74 36.41 -3.95
CA ALA A 227 -10.41 36.05 -4.42
C ALA A 227 -9.61 37.24 -4.97
N GLU A 228 -8.29 37.23 -4.75
CA GLU A 228 -7.32 37.93 -5.60
C GLU A 228 -6.05 37.08 -5.76
N THR A 229 -5.60 36.99 -7.01
CA THR A 229 -4.39 36.31 -7.46
C THR A 229 -3.40 37.41 -7.80
N THR A 230 -2.23 37.44 -7.15
CA THR A 230 -1.09 38.20 -7.65
C THR A 230 0.22 37.47 -7.36
N SER A 231 0.93 37.25 -8.46
CA SER A 231 2.32 36.85 -8.56
C SER A 231 3.26 37.84 -7.88
N SER A 232 4.34 37.32 -7.29
CA SER A 232 5.68 37.90 -7.47
C SER A 232 6.75 36.95 -6.94
N CYS A 233 7.71 36.69 -7.82
CA CYS A 233 8.93 35.94 -7.59
C CYS A 233 9.96 36.91 -7.00
N GLN A 234 10.55 36.60 -5.85
CA GLN A 234 11.84 37.18 -5.46
C GLN A 234 12.74 36.09 -4.87
N LEU A 235 13.80 35.80 -5.63
CA LEU A 235 15.00 35.09 -5.19
C LEU A 235 15.74 35.97 -4.19
N ALA A 236 16.06 35.45 -3.01
CA ALA A 236 17.08 36.00 -2.14
C ALA A 236 17.97 34.85 -1.63
N SER A 237 19.15 34.78 -2.22
CA SER A 237 20.32 34.02 -1.78
C SER A 237 20.84 34.56 -0.46
N PHE A 238 21.09 33.70 0.54
CA PHE A 238 22.16 33.93 1.51
C PHE A 238 22.64 32.60 2.09
N CYS A 239 23.89 32.27 1.77
CA CYS A 239 24.72 31.30 2.47
C CYS A 239 25.51 32.07 3.53
N PRO A 240 25.73 31.48 4.72
CA PRO A 240 27.01 31.70 5.37
C PRO A 240 27.65 30.38 5.81
N THR A 241 28.88 30.20 5.34
CA THR A 241 29.90 29.32 5.90
C THR A 241 30.44 29.87 7.22
N THR A 242 30.53 29.01 8.23
CA THR A 242 31.71 28.80 9.10
C THR A 242 31.62 27.41 9.67
#